data_AF-A0A1I8D4C8-F1
#
_entry.id   AF-A0A1I8D4C8-F1
#
_cell.length_a   1.000
_cell.length_b   1.000
_cell.length_c   1.000
_cell.angle_alpha   90.00
_cell.angle_beta   90.00
_cell.angle_gamma   90.00
#
_symmetry.space_group_name_H-M   'P 1'
#
loop_
_entity.id
_entity.type
_entity.pdbx_description
1 polymer ?
#
loop_
_entity_poly.entity_id
_entity_poly.type
_entity_poly.pdbx_seq_one_letter_code
_entity_poly.pdbx_strand_id
1 'polypeptide(L)'
;MTAEDVIDNKTFFSNFEEVPTPIECDVKGTIPSWLHGALMRQGTGMFDFGNTTYNHWFDGLAYLQKYTFNEGKMTYIAKLLKGTSYTENTNANRIVVTEFGTASFPDPCKNIFSKFFNSFTTEKESDNCNVNFLEVGDQIYATSEFPRIREIDATNLDKFVEC
;
A
#
# COMPACT_ATOMS: atom_id res chain seq x y z
N MET A 1 -26.39 -8.61 17.12
CA MET A 1 -25.38 -7.61 17.50
C MET A 1 -25.38 -7.55 19.01
N THR A 2 -24.40 -8.17 19.64
CA THR A 2 -24.17 -8.05 21.08
C THR A 2 -23.44 -6.74 21.35
N ALA A 3 -23.41 -6.29 22.62
CA ALA A 3 -22.82 -5.03 23.05
C ALA A 3 -21.27 -4.95 22.89
N GLU A 4 -20.65 -5.89 22.18
CA GLU A 4 -19.19 -6.01 21.98
C GLU A 4 -18.73 -5.59 20.58
N ASP A 5 -19.65 -5.33 19.64
CA ASP A 5 -19.32 -4.94 18.25
C ASP A 5 -19.22 -3.41 18.07
N VAL A 6 -18.55 -2.70 18.99
CA VAL A 6 -18.22 -1.28 18.75
C VAL A 6 -17.11 -1.24 17.71
N ILE A 7 -17.44 -0.79 16.49
CA ILE A 7 -16.47 -0.66 15.41
C ILE A 7 -15.43 0.39 15.79
N ASP A 8 -14.20 -0.05 16.09
CA ASP A 8 -13.08 0.87 16.28
C ASP A 8 -12.51 1.32 14.93
N ASN A 9 -13.05 2.44 14.44
CA ASN A 9 -12.63 3.04 13.17
C ASN A 9 -11.18 3.56 13.20
N LYS A 10 -10.54 3.70 14.37
CA LYS A 10 -9.16 4.21 14.44
C LYS A 10 -8.17 3.24 13.80
N THR A 11 -8.45 1.95 13.89
CA THR A 11 -7.61 0.89 13.32
C THR A 11 -7.45 1.02 11.80
N PHE A 12 -8.43 1.60 11.09
CA PHE A 12 -8.36 1.84 9.64
C PHE A 12 -7.23 2.79 9.21
N PHE A 13 -6.72 3.60 10.13
CA PHE A 13 -5.68 4.61 9.86
C PHE A 13 -4.37 4.30 10.57
N SER A 14 -4.14 3.02 10.90
CA SER A 14 -2.92 2.54 11.56
C SER A 14 -2.04 1.74 10.60
N ASN A 15 -0.78 1.52 10.98
CA ASN A 15 0.12 0.66 10.22
C ASN A 15 -0.28 -0.81 10.38
N PHE A 16 -0.57 -1.48 9.26
CA PHE A 16 -0.83 -2.91 9.23
C PHE A 16 0.47 -3.70 9.07
N GLU A 17 0.53 -4.85 9.74
CA GLU A 17 1.59 -5.83 9.53
C GLU A 17 1.37 -6.57 8.20
N GLU A 18 2.46 -6.96 7.54
CA GLU A 18 2.40 -7.77 6.33
C GLU A 18 2.13 -9.24 6.68
N VAL A 19 1.43 -9.92 5.78
CA VAL A 19 1.20 -11.37 5.80
C VAL A 19 1.81 -11.94 4.51
N PRO A 20 3.14 -12.13 4.46
CA PRO A 20 3.86 -12.44 3.22
C PRO A 20 3.67 -13.89 2.75
N THR A 21 3.23 -14.77 3.65
CA THR A 21 2.94 -16.18 3.35
C THR A 21 1.45 -16.45 3.50
N PRO A 22 0.83 -17.24 2.61
CA PRO A 22 -0.59 -17.56 2.70
C PRO A 22 -0.97 -18.16 4.06
N ILE A 23 -1.93 -17.52 4.74
CA ILE A 23 -2.56 -18.07 5.95
C ILE A 23 -3.95 -18.58 5.60
N GLU A 24 -4.33 -19.75 6.11
CA GLU A 24 -5.70 -20.26 5.99
C GLU A 24 -6.60 -19.52 6.98
N CYS A 25 -7.73 -18.99 6.50
CA CYS A 25 -8.66 -18.22 7.31
C CYS A 25 -9.70 -19.12 8.00
N ASP A 26 -10.14 -18.73 9.20
CA ASP A 26 -11.25 -19.39 9.90
C ASP A 26 -12.59 -19.03 9.24
N VAL A 27 -13.12 -19.94 8.42
CA VAL A 27 -14.35 -19.72 7.65
C VAL A 27 -15.58 -20.00 8.53
N LYS A 28 -16.34 -18.95 8.82
CA LYS A 28 -17.67 -19.06 9.45
C LYS A 28 -18.76 -19.13 8.37
N GLY A 29 -19.36 -20.30 8.20
CA GLY A 29 -20.36 -20.57 7.17
C GLY A 29 -19.86 -21.56 6.12
N THR A 30 -20.27 -21.42 4.87
CA THR A 30 -19.85 -22.32 3.78
C THR A 30 -19.49 -21.52 2.54
N ILE A 31 -18.26 -21.68 2.07
CA ILE A 31 -17.82 -21.12 0.79
C ILE A 31 -18.49 -21.92 -0.34
N PRO A 32 -19.19 -21.27 -1.30
CA PRO A 32 -19.82 -21.97 -2.40
C PRO A 32 -18.81 -22.78 -3.22
N SER A 33 -19.16 -24.01 -3.58
CA SER A 33 -18.24 -24.93 -4.29
C SER A 33 -17.81 -24.44 -5.68
N TRP A 34 -18.60 -23.55 -6.29
CA TRP A 34 -18.27 -22.94 -7.58
C TRP A 34 -17.30 -21.76 -7.44
N LEU A 35 -17.09 -21.22 -6.24
CA LEU A 35 -16.19 -20.09 -6.02
C LEU A 35 -14.74 -20.58 -5.97
N HIS A 36 -14.06 -20.42 -7.11
CA HIS A 36 -12.66 -20.72 -7.28
C HIS A 36 -11.97 -19.52 -7.96
N GLY A 37 -10.90 -19.02 -7.34
CA GLY A 37 -10.17 -17.86 -7.86
C GLY A 37 -9.63 -16.98 -6.74
N ALA A 38 -9.25 -15.74 -7.09
CA ALA A 38 -8.72 -14.78 -6.13
C ALA A 38 -9.44 -13.45 -6.22
N LEU A 39 -9.75 -12.86 -5.06
CA LEU A 39 -10.15 -11.47 -4.94
C LEU A 39 -8.92 -10.66 -4.51
N MET A 40 -8.49 -9.73 -5.36
CA MET A 40 -7.46 -8.76 -5.02
C MET A 40 -8.11 -7.43 -4.65
N ARG A 41 -7.69 -6.87 -3.51
CA ARG A 41 -8.10 -5.54 -3.06
C ARG A 41 -6.86 -4.73 -2.72
N GLN A 42 -6.96 -3.43 -2.86
CA GLN A 42 -5.96 -2.52 -2.36
C GLN A 42 -6.60 -1.38 -1.58
N GLY A 43 -5.76 -0.71 -0.83
CA GLY A 43 -6.07 0.47 -0.06
C GLY A 43 -4.80 0.95 0.64
N THR A 44 -4.98 1.77 1.64
CA THR A 44 -3.90 2.28 2.49
C THR A 44 -3.67 1.36 3.68
N GLY A 45 -2.42 1.10 4.05
CA GLY A 45 -2.10 0.29 5.24
C GLY A 45 -0.85 0.71 5.99
N MET A 46 -0.24 1.85 5.64
CA MET A 46 0.87 2.41 6.41
C MET A 46 0.80 3.95 6.39
N PHE A 47 0.58 4.54 7.56
CA PHE A 47 0.36 5.97 7.77
C PHE A 47 1.53 6.66 8.49
N ASP A 48 2.27 5.92 9.31
CA ASP A 48 3.30 6.46 10.19
C ASP A 48 4.72 6.03 9.77
N PHE A 49 5.63 7.00 9.75
CA PHE A 49 7.08 6.82 9.58
C PHE A 49 7.82 7.61 10.65
N GLY A 50 8.49 6.91 11.57
CA GLY A 50 9.14 7.53 12.73
C GLY A 50 8.15 8.38 13.53
N ASN A 51 8.41 9.69 13.61
CA ASN A 51 7.55 10.66 14.31
C ASN A 51 6.64 11.46 13.35
N THR A 52 6.51 11.06 12.10
CA THR A 52 5.68 11.73 11.08
C THR A 52 4.53 10.83 10.66
N THR A 53 3.36 11.44 10.47
CA THR A 53 2.10 10.78 10.12
C THR A 53 1.49 11.47 8.91
N TYR A 54 0.90 10.70 8.01
CA TYR A 54 0.13 11.24 6.90
C TYR A 54 -1.18 11.91 7.37
N ASN A 55 -1.54 13.03 6.75
CA ASN A 55 -2.68 13.85 7.16
C ASN A 55 -3.99 13.51 6.44
N HIS A 56 -3.92 12.79 5.33
CA HIS A 56 -5.07 12.46 4.51
C HIS A 56 -5.20 10.94 4.30
N TRP A 57 -6.43 10.46 4.18
CA TRP A 57 -6.70 9.04 3.98
C TRP A 57 -5.99 8.48 2.73
N PHE A 58 -6.00 9.22 1.62
CA PHE A 58 -5.33 8.82 0.37
C PHE A 58 -3.80 8.86 0.40
N ASP A 59 -3.18 9.31 1.49
CA ASP A 59 -1.72 9.41 1.55
C ASP A 59 -1.07 8.15 2.12
N GLY A 60 -1.82 7.34 2.88
CA GLY A 60 -1.31 6.09 3.42
C GLY A 60 -0.77 5.19 2.31
N LEU A 61 0.36 4.52 2.56
CA LEU A 61 1.01 3.72 1.53
C LEU A 61 0.19 2.48 1.18
N ALA A 62 0.27 2.11 -0.10
CA ALA A 62 -0.44 1.01 -0.70
C ALA A 62 -0.20 -0.31 0.03
N TYR A 63 -1.31 -0.93 0.44
CA TYR A 63 -1.36 -2.22 1.09
C TYR A 63 -2.24 -3.14 0.24
N LEU A 64 -1.56 -4.08 -0.43
CA LEU A 64 -2.15 -5.01 -1.38
C LEU A 64 -2.64 -6.24 -0.60
N GLN A 65 -3.85 -6.69 -0.91
CA GLN A 65 -4.51 -7.80 -0.23
C GLN A 65 -5.02 -8.80 -1.27
N LYS A 66 -4.84 -10.10 -1.00
CA LYS A 66 -5.39 -11.17 -1.83
C LYS A 66 -6.07 -12.22 -0.99
N TYR A 67 -7.30 -12.54 -1.36
CA TYR A 67 -8.10 -13.62 -0.80
C TYR A 67 -8.24 -14.71 -1.86
N THR A 68 -7.68 -15.89 -1.62
CA THR A 68 -7.73 -17.01 -2.58
C THR A 68 -8.75 -18.02 -2.10
N PHE A 69 -9.69 -18.39 -2.97
CA PHE A 69 -10.73 -19.37 -2.69
C PHE A 69 -10.43 -20.65 -3.47
N ASN A 70 -10.33 -21.77 -2.76
CA ASN A 70 -10.16 -23.07 -3.38
C ASN A 70 -10.76 -24.18 -2.50
N GLU A 71 -11.56 -25.07 -3.08
CA GLU A 71 -12.09 -26.27 -2.41
C GLU A 71 -12.75 -25.98 -1.05
N GLY A 72 -13.54 -24.91 -0.96
CA GLY A 72 -14.22 -24.53 0.27
C GLY A 72 -13.32 -23.89 1.35
N LYS A 73 -12.05 -23.65 1.03
CA LYS A 73 -11.09 -22.93 1.87
C LYS A 73 -10.82 -21.53 1.34
N MET A 74 -10.40 -20.64 2.24
CA MET A 74 -9.91 -19.31 1.90
C MET A 74 -8.52 -19.10 2.50
N THR A 75 -7.57 -18.61 1.70
CA THR A 75 -6.28 -18.13 2.19
C THR A 75 -6.13 -16.64 1.97
N TYR A 76 -5.34 -16.00 2.83
CA TYR A 76 -5.06 -14.57 2.79
C TYR A 76 -3.55 -14.31 2.71
N ILE A 77 -3.17 -13.37 1.85
CA ILE A 77 -1.86 -12.71 1.87
C ILE A 77 -2.04 -11.20 1.78
N ALA A 78 -1.12 -10.46 2.37
CA ALA A 78 -1.07 -9.02 2.21
C ALA A 78 0.34 -8.46 2.34
N LYS A 79 0.64 -7.47 1.51
CA LYS A 79 1.96 -6.84 1.44
C LYS A 79 1.84 -5.35 1.19
N LEU A 80 2.78 -4.58 1.73
CA LEU A 80 2.98 -3.20 1.35
C LEU A 80 3.66 -3.15 -0.02
N LEU A 81 3.19 -2.27 -0.89
CA LEU A 81 3.85 -2.00 -2.15
C LEU A 81 5.21 -1.37 -1.89
N LYS A 82 6.28 -2.09 -2.23
CA LYS A 82 7.67 -1.64 -2.04
C LYS A 82 8.11 -0.65 -3.13
N GLY A 83 7.36 0.44 -3.29
CA GLY A 83 7.62 1.54 -4.22
C GLY A 83 8.70 2.52 -3.74
N THR A 84 8.97 3.54 -4.53
CA THR A 84 9.81 4.70 -4.19
C THR A 84 9.31 5.38 -2.92
N SER A 85 8.02 5.69 -2.79
CA SER A 85 7.47 6.34 -1.57
C SER A 85 7.74 5.50 -0.32
N TYR A 86 7.54 4.17 -0.41
CA TYR A 86 7.85 3.24 0.67
C TYR A 86 9.34 3.24 1.03
N THR A 87 10.21 2.97 0.05
CA THR A 87 11.64 2.82 0.29
C THR A 87 12.27 4.10 0.83
N GLU A 88 11.91 5.26 0.28
CA GLU A 88 12.44 6.55 0.70
C GLU A 88 12.01 6.92 2.12
N ASN A 89 10.72 6.76 2.43
CA ASN A 89 10.20 7.07 3.77
C ASN A 89 10.74 6.09 4.82
N THR A 90 10.88 4.81 4.49
CA THR A 90 11.51 3.80 5.37
C THR A 90 12.99 4.14 5.62
N ASN A 91 13.77 4.44 4.58
CA ASN A 91 15.18 4.77 4.72
C ASN A 91 15.42 6.05 5.53
N ALA A 92 14.56 7.05 5.35
CA ALA A 92 14.65 8.31 6.09
C ALA A 92 14.02 8.25 7.49
N ASN A 93 13.27 7.18 7.81
CA ASN A 93 12.44 7.04 9.00
C ASN A 93 11.53 8.27 9.25
N ARG A 94 11.01 8.86 8.17
CA ARG A 94 10.08 9.99 8.14
C ARG A 94 9.50 10.18 6.73
N ILE A 95 8.39 10.89 6.60
CA ILE A 95 7.79 11.23 5.30
C ILE A 95 8.68 12.23 4.54
N VAL A 96 9.29 11.76 3.45
CA VAL A 96 10.18 12.53 2.55
C VAL A 96 9.71 12.56 1.10
N VAL A 97 8.63 11.84 0.78
CA VAL A 97 7.93 11.91 -0.50
C VAL A 97 6.56 12.55 -0.26
N THR A 98 6.20 13.52 -1.10
CA THR A 98 4.92 14.23 -1.02
C THR A 98 3.82 13.32 -1.56
N GLU A 99 2.70 13.25 -0.85
CA GLU A 99 1.47 12.58 -1.29
C GLU A 99 0.32 13.61 -1.41
N PHE A 100 -0.89 13.17 -1.73
CA PHE A 100 -2.04 14.02 -2.06
C PHE A 100 -2.32 15.13 -1.05
N GLY A 101 -2.40 14.81 0.25
CA GLY A 101 -2.72 15.74 1.33
C GLY A 101 -1.57 16.02 2.30
N THR A 102 -0.37 15.50 2.02
CA THR A 102 0.79 15.61 2.91
C THR A 102 2.03 16.00 2.12
N ALA A 103 2.43 17.26 2.29
CA ALA A 103 3.71 17.75 1.78
C ALA A 103 4.88 17.11 2.53
N SER A 104 5.90 16.67 1.80
CA SER A 104 7.15 16.22 2.41
C SER A 104 7.89 17.37 3.08
N PHE A 105 8.53 17.09 4.22
CA PHE A 105 9.37 18.10 4.87
C PHE A 105 10.77 18.11 4.25
N PRO A 106 11.28 19.27 3.80
CA PRO A 106 12.65 19.38 3.30
C PRO A 106 13.61 18.92 4.39
N ASP A 107 14.58 18.10 3.98
CA ASP A 107 15.55 17.50 4.89
C ASP A 107 16.24 18.56 5.78
N PRO A 108 16.14 18.46 7.11
CA PRO A 108 16.76 19.43 8.01
C PRO A 108 18.29 19.46 7.87
N CYS A 109 18.91 18.41 7.32
CA CYS A 109 20.34 18.33 7.03
C CYS A 109 20.73 19.07 5.72
N LYS A 110 19.76 19.52 4.93
CA LYS A 110 20.02 20.27 3.69
C LYS A 110 20.26 21.77 4.00
N ASN A 111 21.53 22.16 4.00
CA ASN A 111 22.03 23.54 4.16
C ASN A 111 21.42 24.56 3.17
N ILE A 112 21.54 25.87 3.46
CA ILE A 112 21.04 26.98 2.62
C ILE A 112 21.47 26.85 1.14
N PHE A 113 22.68 26.36 0.85
CA PHE A 113 23.13 26.11 -0.52
C PHE A 113 22.32 25.01 -1.24
N SER A 114 21.97 23.93 -0.54
CA SER A 114 21.12 22.87 -1.10
C SER A 114 19.66 23.31 -1.29
N LYS A 115 19.18 24.33 -0.57
CA LYS A 115 17.87 24.95 -0.86
C LYS A 115 17.86 25.68 -2.21
N PHE A 116 18.98 26.33 -2.57
CA PHE A 116 19.14 27.00 -3.87
C PHE A 116 19.24 25.97 -5.02
N PHE A 117 19.99 24.88 -4.82
CA PHE A 117 20.09 23.80 -5.82
C PHE A 117 18.84 22.91 -5.92
N ASN A 118 18.07 22.74 -4.84
CA ASN A 118 16.80 22.00 -4.86
C ASN A 118 15.75 22.65 -5.80
N SER A 119 15.88 23.93 -6.15
CA SER A 119 15.01 24.57 -7.15
C SER A 119 15.23 24.02 -8.57
N PHE A 120 16.29 23.24 -8.79
CA PHE A 120 16.63 22.58 -10.06
C PHE A 120 16.43 21.05 -10.03
N THR A 121 15.98 20.48 -8.90
CA THR A 121 15.66 19.06 -8.79
C THR A 121 14.15 18.89 -8.83
N THR A 122 13.65 18.12 -9.79
CA THR A 122 12.24 17.70 -9.85
C THR A 122 11.86 17.04 -8.51
N GLU A 123 10.71 17.42 -7.96
CA GLU A 123 10.16 16.72 -6.78
C GLU A 123 10.10 15.22 -7.07
N LYS A 124 10.42 14.40 -6.06
CA LYS A 124 10.31 12.94 -6.21
C LYS A 124 8.83 12.61 -6.41
N GLU A 125 8.49 12.17 -7.61
CA GLU A 125 7.13 11.72 -7.91
C GLU A 125 6.80 10.48 -7.08
N SER A 126 5.63 10.52 -6.45
CA SER A 126 5.06 9.37 -5.77
C SER A 126 4.75 8.26 -6.77
N ASP A 127 5.01 7.02 -6.35
CA ASP A 127 4.55 5.80 -7.00
C ASP A 127 3.63 4.99 -6.09
N ASN A 128 3.00 5.66 -5.12
CA ASN A 128 2.04 5.08 -4.19
C ASN A 128 0.74 4.70 -4.93
N CYS A 129 0.67 3.44 -5.34
CA CYS A 129 -0.48 2.89 -6.06
C CYS A 129 -1.47 2.23 -5.09
N ASN A 130 -2.23 3.05 -4.37
CA ASN A 130 -3.10 2.64 -3.25
C ASN A 130 -4.62 2.70 -3.56
N VAL A 131 -5.02 2.96 -4.80
CA VAL A 131 -6.42 3.18 -5.18
C VAL A 131 -7.07 1.94 -5.80
N ASN A 132 -6.56 1.43 -6.93
CA ASN A 132 -7.22 0.33 -7.64
C ASN A 132 -6.27 -0.56 -8.46
N PHE A 133 -6.71 -1.78 -8.76
CA PHE A 133 -6.04 -2.66 -9.72
C PHE A 133 -6.66 -2.49 -11.10
N LEU A 134 -5.81 -2.56 -12.12
CA LEU A 134 -6.19 -2.60 -13.52
C LEU A 134 -5.63 -3.87 -14.16
N GLU A 135 -6.48 -4.58 -14.89
CA GLU A 135 -6.07 -5.70 -15.74
C GLU A 135 -5.83 -5.18 -17.16
N VAL A 136 -4.62 -5.39 -17.68
CA VAL A 136 -4.25 -5.04 -19.06
C VAL A 136 -3.59 -6.26 -19.69
N GLY A 137 -4.30 -6.90 -20.63
CA GLY A 137 -3.85 -8.17 -21.18
C GLY A 137 -3.77 -9.24 -20.09
N ASP A 138 -2.60 -9.88 -19.96
CA ASP A 138 -2.35 -10.92 -18.95
C ASP A 138 -1.67 -10.36 -17.69
N GLN A 139 -1.54 -9.02 -17.58
CA GLN A 139 -0.85 -8.35 -16.49
C GLN A 139 -1.81 -7.61 -15.57
N ILE A 140 -1.44 -7.53 -14.28
CA ILE A 140 -2.17 -6.77 -13.26
C ILE A 140 -1.30 -5.59 -12.82
N TYR A 141 -1.90 -4.39 -12.83
CA TYR A 141 -1.24 -3.16 -12.40
C TYR A 141 -1.95 -2.57 -11.18
N ALA A 142 -1.20 -2.24 -10.13
CA ALA A 142 -1.66 -1.34 -9.09
C ALA A 142 -1.59 0.11 -9.60
N THR A 143 -2.62 0.89 -9.30
CA THR A 143 -2.76 2.27 -9.79
C THR A 143 -3.16 3.23 -8.66
N SER A 144 -2.81 4.50 -8.87
CA SER A 144 -3.41 5.66 -8.23
C SER A 144 -3.77 6.66 -9.32
N GLU A 145 -3.90 7.95 -9.00
CA GLU A 145 -4.09 9.03 -9.99
C GLU A 145 -2.76 9.64 -10.47
N PHE A 146 -1.63 9.11 -9.99
CA PHE A 146 -0.29 9.43 -10.48
C PHE A 146 -0.02 8.76 -11.84
N PRO A 147 0.88 9.32 -12.69
CA PRO A 147 1.19 8.75 -14.00
C PRO A 147 1.92 7.40 -13.94
N ARG A 148 2.50 7.05 -12.78
CA ARG A 148 3.19 5.77 -12.58
C ARG A 148 2.21 4.73 -12.05
N ILE A 149 2.11 3.63 -12.77
CA ILE A 149 1.43 2.41 -12.34
C ILE A 149 2.47 1.30 -12.12
N ARG A 150 2.17 0.33 -11.25
CA ARG A 150 3.11 -0.74 -10.90
C ARG A 150 2.55 -2.10 -11.26
N GLU A 151 3.25 -2.85 -12.09
CA GLU A 151 2.90 -4.25 -12.37
C GLU A 151 3.10 -5.10 -11.12
N ILE A 152 2.14 -5.96 -10.80
CA ILE A 152 2.11 -6.80 -9.60
C ILE A 152 2.00 -8.27 -9.99
N ASP A 153 2.86 -9.10 -9.40
CA ASP A 153 2.74 -10.55 -9.47
C ASP A 153 1.55 -11.00 -8.61
N ALA A 154 0.48 -11.43 -9.27
CA ALA A 154 -0.74 -11.90 -8.64
C ALA A 154 -0.52 -13.09 -7.68
N THR A 155 0.59 -13.82 -7.82
CA THR A 155 0.93 -14.99 -7.01
C THR A 155 1.36 -14.59 -5.60
N ASN A 156 2.21 -13.58 -5.48
CA ASN A 156 2.90 -13.22 -4.23
C ASN A 156 2.73 -11.74 -3.81
N LEU A 157 2.04 -10.91 -4.60
CA LEU A 157 1.84 -9.47 -4.42
C LEU A 157 3.11 -8.61 -4.47
N ASP A 158 4.21 -9.13 -5.00
CA ASP A 158 5.42 -8.34 -5.23
C ASP A 158 5.27 -7.52 -6.51
N LYS A 159 5.87 -6.33 -6.51
CA LYS A 159 6.01 -5.55 -7.75
C LYS A 159 7.07 -6.19 -8.64
N PHE A 160 6.90 -6.10 -9.95
CA PHE A 160 7.99 -6.41 -10.86
C PHE A 160 9.10 -5.35 -10.75
N VAL A 161 10.35 -5.79 -10.90
CA VAL A 161 11.51 -4.89 -10.94
C VAL A 161 11.62 -4.36 -12.37
N GLU A 162 11.42 -3.05 -12.55
CA GLU A 162 11.76 -2.37 -13.81
C GLU A 162 13.27 -2.53 -14.04
N CYS A 163 13.65 -3.13 -15.18
CA CYS A 163 15.05 -3.29 -15.60
C CYS A 163 15.70 -1.96 -16.00
#